data_AF-A0A8D8TH80-F1
#
_entry.id   AF-A0A8D8TH80-F1
#
_cell.length_a   1.000
_cell.length_b   1.000
_cell.length_c   1.000
_cell.angle_alpha   90.00
_cell.angle_beta   90.00
_cell.angle_gamma   90.00
#
_symmetry.space_group_name_H-M   'P 1'
#
loop_
_entity.id
_entity.type
_entity.pdbx_description
1 polymer ?
#
loop_
_entity_poly.entity_id
_entity_poly.type
_entity_poly.pdbx_seq_one_letter_code
_entity_poly.pdbx_strand_id
1 'polypeptide(L)'
;MLTDLCEFVRNCSGCVRDRIMGNTQSVKPDTPPPVSKISPGSIRESIRTNKLPMPDLHELEKRFTRVLASMDLPADKAKLLKQYDNEKKWDIICDEERVQAKDPPAHYLSKLRTYLDPKASRSSRFCFWFQKRKMVGDATSTQVLRDLEISLRTNHIEWVKEFLNDENHGLDSLIEYLSFRLVMMRHEHRIAEAKQLSQETLNSSLGLPICSSGNTTAPHVISPPSGPGFQRPSLDLASSPSVKKRSRHEARLKMGDPKDDIHVCILCLRAIMNNKYGLNMVIKHTEAINSIALSLMHKSLRTKALVLELLAAICLVSGGHEIILEAFDNFKKICSESKRFETLMDYFMNYDVFHIEFMVACMQFMNIVVHSVEDMNFRVHLQYEFSRLGLDNYLDKLRHTESEELQVQISAYLDNVFDVAALMEDSETKTAALEKVAELEDELGHAHERLTELERESLAQLNDLESALGAARAERDEAAQCKRAFEEEVATLRRVVKESQQESQCRQSMLEEKIQELARTLPRDSSSSTSSGVSSCSSSSSSTSVSPPPPPAPPIPIISPPPPPPPPRPPPPPPPPPPPPPPPPTPPPPPPPFPPPPPPPLPPPPPPPPPPPPPPPPSPPPPPPPPFFFFFFFLGFIIT
;
A
#
# COMPACT_ATOMS: atom_id res chain seq x y z
N MET A 1 -12.40 -5.06 -7.23
CA MET A 1 -12.78 -3.71 -7.73
C MET A 1 -13.23 -2.81 -6.59
N LEU A 2 -14.51 -2.82 -6.18
CA LEU A 2 -14.99 -2.04 -5.01
C LEU A 2 -14.36 -2.49 -3.68
N THR A 3 -13.96 -3.76 -3.58
CA THR A 3 -13.19 -4.32 -2.47
C THR A 3 -11.84 -3.63 -2.26
N ASP A 4 -11.15 -3.30 -3.34
CA ASP A 4 -9.72 -2.99 -3.32
C ASP A 4 -9.52 -1.52 -2.92
N LEU A 5 -10.44 -0.63 -3.32
CA LEU A 5 -10.50 0.75 -2.81
C LEU A 5 -10.84 0.79 -1.31
N CYS A 6 -11.74 -0.11 -0.85
CA CYS A 6 -11.99 -0.31 0.58
C CYS A 6 -10.83 -0.99 1.32
N GLU A 7 -9.87 -1.60 0.63
CA GLU A 7 -8.65 -2.21 1.19
C GLU A 7 -7.51 -1.20 1.24
N PHE A 8 -7.39 -0.35 0.22
CA PHE A 8 -6.48 0.80 0.16
C PHE A 8 -6.63 1.72 1.38
N VAL A 9 -7.85 2.22 1.63
CA VAL A 9 -8.16 3.07 2.80
C VAL A 9 -7.90 2.34 4.13
N ARG A 10 -8.10 1.02 4.15
CA ARG A 10 -7.90 0.16 5.33
C ARG A 10 -6.42 -0.10 5.61
N ASN A 11 -5.58 -0.24 4.58
CA ASN A 11 -4.14 -0.44 4.70
C ASN A 11 -3.43 0.87 5.10
N CYS A 12 -3.78 2.00 4.47
CA CYS A 12 -3.30 3.33 4.89
C CYS A 12 -3.69 3.66 6.34
N SER A 13 -4.85 3.20 6.82
CA SER A 13 -5.27 3.37 8.22
C SER A 13 -4.72 2.30 9.18
N GLY A 14 -4.38 1.11 8.66
CA GLY A 14 -3.98 -0.06 9.45
C GLY A 14 -2.50 -0.05 9.81
N CYS A 15 -1.63 0.30 8.86
CA CYS A 15 -0.17 0.28 9.08
C CYS A 15 0.30 1.26 10.18
N VAL A 16 -0.53 2.26 10.50
CA VAL A 16 -0.31 3.25 11.57
C VAL A 16 -0.59 2.67 12.98
N ARG A 17 -1.37 1.58 13.06
CA ARG A 17 -2.00 1.16 14.33
C ARG A 17 -1.20 0.10 15.10
N ASP A 18 -0.56 -0.83 14.40
CA ASP A 18 0.00 -2.05 14.99
C ASP A 18 1.51 -1.99 15.33
N ARG A 19 2.07 -0.77 15.45
CA ARG A 19 3.41 -0.57 16.05
C ARG A 19 3.45 0.22 17.36
N ILE A 20 2.36 0.86 17.76
CA ILE A 20 2.25 1.59 19.05
C ILE A 20 1.35 0.82 20.02
N MET A 21 1.82 -0.36 20.47
CA MET A 21 1.39 -1.07 21.71
C MET A 21 2.22 -2.37 21.89
N GLY A 22 3.51 -2.21 22.20
CA GLY A 22 4.52 -3.27 22.04
C GLY A 22 5.18 -3.84 23.31
N ASN A 23 4.72 -3.52 24.53
CA ASN A 23 5.09 -4.30 25.74
C ASN A 23 4.33 -3.90 27.01
N THR A 24 3.65 -4.85 27.66
CA THR A 24 3.56 -4.90 29.13
C THR A 24 3.26 -6.34 29.57
N GLN A 25 4.10 -6.92 30.41
CA GLN A 25 3.96 -8.33 30.79
C GLN A 25 2.91 -8.56 31.88
N SER A 26 2.26 -9.73 31.83
CA SER A 26 1.30 -10.17 32.85
C SER A 26 1.98 -10.40 34.20
N VAL A 27 1.65 -9.56 35.19
CA VAL A 27 1.95 -9.81 36.62
C VAL A 27 0.64 -10.05 37.37
N LYS A 28 0.57 -11.12 38.17
CA LYS A 28 -0.60 -11.45 38.98
C LYS A 28 -0.76 -10.48 40.15
N PRO A 29 -1.98 -10.04 40.50
CA PRO A 29 -2.23 -9.38 41.78
C PRO A 29 -2.36 -10.42 42.90
N ASP A 30 -1.57 -10.27 43.97
CA ASP A 30 -1.76 -11.00 45.22
C ASP A 30 -2.92 -10.42 46.05
N THR A 31 -3.44 -11.23 46.99
CA THR A 31 -4.68 -10.91 47.71
C THR A 31 -4.45 -10.01 48.93
N PRO A 32 -5.12 -8.84 49.06
CA PRO A 32 -5.11 -8.05 50.29
C PRO A 32 -6.20 -8.50 51.30
N PRO A 33 -5.97 -8.35 52.62
CA PRO A 33 -6.92 -8.75 53.66
C PRO A 33 -8.10 -7.76 53.86
N PRO A 34 -9.22 -8.19 54.48
CA PRO A 34 -10.46 -7.40 54.54
C PRO A 34 -10.50 -6.40 55.71
N VAL A 35 -10.86 -5.14 55.43
CA VAL A 35 -11.09 -4.10 56.46
C VAL A 35 -12.33 -3.24 56.15
N SER A 36 -13.22 -3.13 57.15
CA SER A 36 -14.36 -2.21 57.35
C SER A 36 -15.21 -1.66 56.18
N LYS A 37 -16.53 -1.87 56.30
CA LYS A 37 -17.59 -1.21 55.51
C LYS A 37 -17.66 0.30 55.81
N ILE A 38 -17.57 1.16 54.80
CA ILE A 38 -18.17 2.52 54.79
C ILE A 38 -18.79 2.75 53.40
N SER A 39 -20.06 3.16 53.33
CA SER A 39 -20.80 3.31 52.06
C SER A 39 -20.88 4.77 51.59
N PRO A 40 -20.41 5.11 50.37
CA PRO A 40 -20.54 6.46 49.80
C PRO A 40 -21.88 6.70 49.07
N GLY A 41 -23.00 6.16 49.57
CA GLY A 41 -24.32 6.32 48.94
C GLY A 41 -25.02 7.66 49.23
N SER A 42 -24.88 8.16 50.46
CA SER A 42 -25.79 9.13 51.08
C SER A 42 -25.96 10.47 50.33
N ILE A 43 -24.94 10.92 49.59
CA ILE A 43 -24.96 12.26 48.96
C ILE A 43 -25.69 12.28 47.61
N ARG A 44 -25.67 11.18 46.84
CA ARG A 44 -26.35 11.12 45.52
C ARG A 44 -27.84 10.76 45.64
N GLU A 45 -28.25 10.20 46.77
CA GLU A 45 -29.66 9.89 47.08
C GLU A 45 -30.51 11.16 47.25
N SER A 46 -29.98 12.19 47.90
CA SER A 46 -30.73 13.33 48.45
C SER A 46 -31.32 14.32 47.41
N ILE A 47 -31.13 14.06 46.11
CA ILE A 47 -31.68 14.87 44.99
C ILE A 47 -32.73 14.06 44.19
N ARG A 48 -32.93 12.76 44.50
CA ARG A 48 -33.78 11.83 43.73
C ARG A 48 -35.29 11.94 43.99
N THR A 49 -35.76 12.99 44.68
CA THR A 49 -37.16 13.11 45.16
C THR A 49 -38.21 13.45 44.10
N ASN A 50 -37.80 13.89 42.90
CA ASN A 50 -38.70 14.22 41.78
C ASN A 50 -38.62 13.20 40.61
N LYS A 51 -38.41 11.90 40.88
CA LYS A 51 -38.55 10.88 39.84
C LYS A 51 -40.03 10.64 39.51
N LEU A 52 -40.40 10.86 38.26
CA LEU A 52 -41.61 10.25 37.68
C LEU A 52 -41.49 8.72 37.76
N PRO A 53 -42.60 7.98 37.98
CA PRO A 53 -42.56 6.53 37.99
C PRO A 53 -42.10 6.00 36.63
N MET A 54 -41.24 4.98 36.64
CA MET A 54 -40.76 4.36 35.40
C MET A 54 -41.95 3.77 34.62
N PRO A 55 -42.12 4.10 33.33
CA PRO A 55 -43.22 3.60 32.52
C PRO A 55 -43.06 2.08 32.26
N ASP A 56 -44.12 1.47 31.72
CA ASP A 56 -44.08 0.10 31.22
C ASP A 56 -42.93 -0.11 30.23
N LEU A 57 -42.39 -1.34 30.18
CA LEU A 57 -41.24 -1.74 29.38
C LEU A 57 -41.36 -1.29 27.90
N HIS A 58 -42.55 -1.43 27.30
CA HIS A 58 -42.74 -1.06 25.89
C HIS A 58 -42.65 0.45 25.65
N GLU A 59 -43.23 1.27 26.54
CA GLU A 59 -43.14 2.73 26.47
C GLU A 59 -41.73 3.23 26.87
N LEU A 60 -41.06 2.54 27.80
CA LEU A 60 -39.66 2.81 28.16
C LEU A 60 -38.72 2.61 26.95
N GLU A 61 -38.79 1.46 26.27
CA GLU A 61 -37.96 1.18 25.10
C GLU A 61 -38.26 2.12 23.92
N LYS A 62 -39.53 2.47 23.72
CA LYS A 62 -39.99 3.43 22.72
C LYS A 62 -39.45 4.84 22.99
N ARG A 63 -39.51 5.33 24.24
CA ARG A 63 -38.87 6.61 24.63
C ARG A 63 -37.37 6.56 24.49
N PHE A 64 -36.72 5.51 24.98
CA PHE A 64 -35.28 5.34 24.87
C PHE A 64 -34.81 5.34 23.41
N THR A 65 -35.55 4.67 22.53
CA THR A 65 -35.27 4.68 21.08
C THR A 65 -35.41 6.07 20.46
N ARG A 66 -36.38 6.89 20.92
CA ARG A 66 -36.50 8.29 20.50
C ARG A 66 -35.30 9.13 20.96
N VAL A 67 -34.83 8.96 22.20
CA VAL A 67 -33.64 9.65 22.73
C VAL A 67 -32.37 9.23 21.97
N LEU A 68 -32.17 7.93 21.71
CA LEU A 68 -31.03 7.48 20.89
C LEU A 68 -31.05 8.05 19.46
N ALA A 69 -32.24 8.35 18.91
CA ALA A 69 -32.38 9.02 17.62
C ALA A 69 -32.16 10.54 17.70
N SER A 70 -32.50 11.20 18.81
CA SER A 70 -32.25 12.65 19.00
C SER A 70 -30.78 12.99 19.25
N MET A 71 -29.97 12.02 19.70
CA MET A 71 -28.54 12.17 20.00
C MET A 71 -27.58 11.91 18.81
N ASP A 72 -28.09 11.55 17.61
CA ASP A 72 -27.31 11.33 16.37
C ASP A 72 -26.08 10.40 16.53
N LEU A 73 -26.24 9.31 17.30
CA LEU A 73 -25.11 8.47 17.71
C LEU A 73 -24.68 7.45 16.62
N PRO A 74 -23.36 7.22 16.43
CA PRO A 74 -22.85 6.14 15.59
C PRO A 74 -23.44 4.78 15.97
N ALA A 75 -23.68 3.93 14.96
CA ALA A 75 -24.47 2.71 15.10
C ALA A 75 -23.99 1.80 16.25
N ASP A 76 -22.69 1.66 16.46
CA ASP A 76 -22.13 0.79 17.50
C ASP A 76 -22.25 1.38 18.92
N LYS A 77 -22.19 2.72 19.06
CA LYS A 77 -22.50 3.39 20.33
C LYS A 77 -23.99 3.24 20.65
N ALA A 78 -24.87 3.33 19.65
CA ALA A 78 -26.30 3.08 19.81
C ALA A 78 -26.61 1.60 20.14
N LYS A 79 -25.90 0.62 19.54
CA LYS A 79 -25.99 -0.80 19.91
C LYS A 79 -25.60 -1.04 21.37
N LEU A 80 -24.49 -0.45 21.82
CA LEU A 80 -24.01 -0.58 23.21
C LEU A 80 -25.03 -0.02 24.21
N LEU A 81 -25.58 1.17 23.95
CA LEU A 81 -26.59 1.79 24.81
C LEU A 81 -27.91 1.00 24.86
N LYS A 82 -28.30 0.30 23.78
CA LYS A 82 -29.47 -0.60 23.78
C LYS A 82 -29.33 -1.78 24.75
N GLN A 83 -28.10 -2.21 25.06
CA GLN A 83 -27.83 -3.29 26.02
C GLN A 83 -27.93 -2.86 27.49
N TYR A 84 -28.15 -1.58 27.79
CA TYR A 84 -28.26 -1.10 29.16
C TYR A 84 -29.53 -1.65 29.85
N ASP A 85 -29.44 -1.83 31.16
CA ASP A 85 -30.57 -2.12 32.04
C ASP A 85 -31.59 -0.99 32.09
N ASN A 86 -32.82 -1.36 32.48
CA ASN A 86 -33.98 -0.47 32.43
C ASN A 86 -33.86 0.74 33.36
N GLU A 87 -33.17 0.61 34.50
CA GLU A 87 -32.91 1.75 35.40
C GLU A 87 -32.00 2.79 34.75
N LYS A 88 -30.89 2.37 34.12
CA LYS A 88 -30.03 3.29 33.35
C LYS A 88 -30.74 3.89 32.13
N LYS A 89 -31.57 3.10 31.43
CA LYS A 89 -32.40 3.60 30.31
C LYS A 89 -33.36 4.70 30.79
N TRP A 90 -33.99 4.51 31.94
CA TRP A 90 -34.90 5.50 32.53
C TRP A 90 -34.17 6.74 33.03
N ASP A 91 -33.00 6.59 33.69
CA ASP A 91 -32.16 7.73 34.10
C ASP A 91 -31.74 8.58 32.88
N ILE A 92 -31.36 7.95 31.76
CA ILE A 92 -31.00 8.67 30.51
C ILE A 92 -32.21 9.45 29.94
N ILE A 93 -33.42 8.87 29.94
CA ILE A 93 -34.63 9.59 29.50
C ILE A 93 -34.95 10.76 30.45
N CYS A 94 -34.83 10.54 31.76
CA CYS A 94 -35.10 11.58 32.76
C CYS A 94 -34.12 12.76 32.65
N ASP A 95 -32.85 12.51 32.34
CA ASP A 95 -31.86 13.57 32.15
C ASP A 95 -32.02 14.28 30.79
N GLU A 96 -32.35 13.58 29.69
CA GLU A 96 -32.69 14.21 28.39
C GLU A 96 -33.97 15.07 28.49
N GLU A 97 -35.04 14.61 29.16
CA GLU A 97 -36.26 15.40 29.39
C GLU A 97 -36.00 16.67 30.25
N ARG A 98 -34.83 16.77 30.90
CA ARG A 98 -34.36 17.95 31.65
C ARG A 98 -33.39 18.83 30.87
N VAL A 99 -32.86 18.39 29.72
CA VAL A 99 -32.04 19.20 28.83
C VAL A 99 -32.96 20.05 27.95
N GLN A 100 -32.87 21.36 28.13
CA GLN A 100 -33.56 22.34 27.28
C GLN A 100 -32.53 23.24 26.61
N ALA A 101 -32.71 23.49 25.31
CA ALA A 101 -31.85 24.40 24.57
C ALA A 101 -31.98 25.82 25.15
N LYS A 102 -30.83 26.47 25.39
CA LYS A 102 -30.74 27.81 26.00
C LYS A 102 -31.57 28.86 25.23
N ASP A 103 -31.49 28.81 23.91
CA ASP A 103 -32.13 29.73 22.97
C ASP A 103 -32.52 28.95 21.68
N PRO A 104 -33.60 29.33 20.98
CA PRO A 104 -33.98 28.72 19.70
C PRO A 104 -33.11 29.23 18.53
N PRO A 105 -33.01 28.50 17.40
CA PRO A 105 -32.25 28.90 16.21
C PRO A 105 -32.49 30.35 15.75
N ALA A 106 -33.77 30.75 15.70
CA ALA A 106 -34.19 32.09 15.27
C ALA A 106 -33.57 33.24 16.09
N HIS A 107 -33.22 33.03 17.37
CA HIS A 107 -32.57 34.05 18.20
C HIS A 107 -31.15 34.36 17.70
N TYR A 108 -30.37 33.34 17.34
CA TYR A 108 -29.03 33.51 16.78
C TYR A 108 -29.09 34.14 15.39
N LEU A 109 -30.02 33.66 14.56
CA LEU A 109 -30.20 34.13 13.18
C LEU A 109 -30.66 35.59 13.11
N SER A 110 -31.53 36.03 14.03
CA SER A 110 -31.91 37.45 14.16
C SER A 110 -30.70 38.35 14.46
N LYS A 111 -29.68 37.85 15.17
CA LYS A 111 -28.45 38.61 15.46
C LYS A 111 -27.50 38.62 14.27
N LEU A 112 -27.26 37.47 13.63
CA LEU A 112 -26.46 37.36 12.40
C LEU A 112 -27.00 38.28 11.29
N ARG A 113 -28.31 38.26 11.04
CA ARG A 113 -28.97 39.17 10.07
C ARG A 113 -28.89 40.64 10.48
N THR A 114 -28.88 40.95 11.78
CA THR A 114 -28.69 42.32 12.28
C THR A 114 -27.24 42.80 12.16
N TYR A 115 -26.27 41.90 12.28
CA TYR A 115 -24.86 42.18 12.00
C TYR A 115 -24.62 42.43 10.50
N LEU A 116 -25.25 41.65 9.62
CA LEU A 116 -25.15 41.82 8.17
C LEU A 116 -25.77 43.13 7.68
N ASP A 117 -26.95 43.53 8.19
CA ASP A 117 -27.69 44.73 7.74
C ASP A 117 -26.83 46.02 7.75
N PRO A 118 -26.47 46.56 6.57
CA PRO A 118 -25.69 47.79 6.49
C PRO A 118 -26.45 49.03 6.94
N LYS A 119 -27.77 48.96 7.17
CA LYS A 119 -28.62 50.04 7.69
C LYS A 119 -28.70 50.04 9.22
N ALA A 120 -28.43 48.91 9.89
CA ALA A 120 -28.54 48.77 11.35
C ALA A 120 -27.67 49.80 12.10
N SER A 121 -26.44 50.02 11.64
CA SER A 121 -25.53 51.02 12.21
C SER A 121 -25.80 52.47 11.76
N ARG A 122 -26.72 52.69 10.81
CA ARG A 122 -26.97 53.97 10.13
C ARG A 122 -28.29 54.67 10.49
N SER A 123 -29.20 54.05 11.27
CA SER A 123 -30.47 54.68 11.64
C SER A 123 -30.28 55.98 12.43
N SER A 124 -30.70 57.11 11.85
CA SER A 124 -30.75 58.41 12.53
C SER A 124 -31.88 58.50 13.56
N ARG A 125 -32.94 57.69 13.42
CA ARG A 125 -33.97 57.54 14.47
C ARG A 125 -33.38 56.75 15.63
N PHE A 126 -33.08 57.46 16.72
CA PHE A 126 -32.55 56.92 17.97
C PHE A 126 -33.32 55.68 18.44
N CYS A 127 -34.65 55.74 18.48
CA CYS A 127 -35.51 54.62 18.90
C CYS A 127 -35.26 53.32 18.09
N PHE A 128 -35.17 53.40 16.76
CA PHE A 128 -34.94 52.23 15.89
C PHE A 128 -33.50 51.69 16.00
N TRP A 129 -32.51 52.56 16.18
CA TRP A 129 -31.13 52.13 16.48
C TRP A 129 -31.05 51.44 17.85
N PHE A 130 -31.70 52.02 18.87
CA PHE A 130 -31.76 51.46 20.23
C PHE A 130 -32.50 50.11 20.24
N GLN A 131 -33.56 49.95 19.44
CA GLN A 131 -34.28 48.69 19.26
C GLN A 131 -33.39 47.61 18.62
N LYS A 132 -32.69 47.90 17.51
CA LYS A 132 -31.75 46.94 16.90
C LYS A 132 -30.56 46.61 17.82
N ARG A 133 -30.03 47.60 18.56
CA ARG A 133 -29.00 47.35 19.58
C ARG A 133 -29.52 46.46 20.72
N LYS A 134 -30.77 46.63 21.14
CA LYS A 134 -31.43 45.76 22.12
C LYS A 134 -31.66 44.33 21.61
N MET A 135 -31.86 44.14 20.29
CA MET A 135 -31.96 42.81 19.67
C MET A 135 -30.62 42.05 19.63
N VAL A 136 -29.50 42.75 19.41
CA VAL A 136 -28.15 42.16 19.55
C VAL A 136 -27.87 41.83 21.02
N GLY A 137 -28.21 42.75 21.92
CA GLY A 137 -27.84 42.70 23.33
C GLY A 137 -26.42 43.22 23.57
N ASP A 138 -25.83 42.88 24.72
CA ASP A 138 -24.49 43.33 25.08
C ASP A 138 -23.34 42.39 24.69
N ALA A 139 -23.66 41.19 24.18
CA ALA A 139 -22.71 40.22 23.65
C ALA A 139 -22.03 40.71 22.36
N THR A 140 -20.78 40.30 22.14
CA THR A 140 -20.09 40.50 20.86
C THR A 140 -20.50 39.47 19.82
N SER A 141 -20.26 39.76 18.54
CA SER A 141 -20.52 38.79 17.45
C SER A 141 -19.86 37.44 17.70
N THR A 142 -18.61 37.45 18.14
CA THR A 142 -17.84 36.25 18.46
C THR A 142 -18.46 35.43 19.59
N GLN A 143 -19.09 36.09 20.58
CA GLN A 143 -19.78 35.35 21.64
C GLN A 143 -21.12 34.79 21.15
N VAL A 144 -21.87 35.51 20.30
CA VAL A 144 -23.07 34.97 19.65
C VAL A 144 -22.73 33.76 18.78
N LEU A 145 -21.60 33.80 18.07
CA LEU A 145 -21.08 32.68 17.28
C LEU A 145 -20.61 31.51 18.16
N ARG A 146 -19.97 31.76 19.32
CA ARG A 146 -19.57 30.68 20.25
C ARG A 146 -20.77 30.00 20.91
N ASP A 147 -21.77 30.78 21.33
CA ASP A 147 -23.02 30.22 21.86
C ASP A 147 -23.78 29.43 20.77
N LEU A 148 -23.68 29.82 19.49
CA LEU A 148 -24.22 29.08 18.34
C LEU A 148 -23.43 27.80 18.03
N GLU A 149 -22.09 27.83 18.06
CA GLU A 149 -21.21 26.66 17.89
C GLU A 149 -21.53 25.58 18.91
N ILE A 150 -21.66 25.97 20.19
CA ILE A 150 -22.04 25.08 21.27
C ILE A 150 -23.44 24.50 20.99
N SER A 151 -24.42 25.35 20.64
CA SER A 151 -25.79 24.91 20.35
C SER A 151 -25.86 23.91 19.19
N LEU A 152 -25.13 24.15 18.09
CA LEU A 152 -25.05 23.25 16.94
C LEU A 152 -24.39 21.90 17.27
N ARG A 153 -23.48 21.87 18.25
CA ARG A 153 -22.70 20.67 18.62
C ARG A 153 -23.26 19.89 19.81
N THR A 154 -24.03 20.51 20.71
CA THR A 154 -24.48 19.87 21.96
C THR A 154 -25.99 19.85 22.18
N ASN A 155 -26.80 20.50 21.34
CA ASN A 155 -28.25 20.30 21.38
C ASN A 155 -28.64 19.03 20.61
N HIS A 156 -29.84 18.53 20.88
CA HIS A 156 -30.45 17.42 20.14
C HIS A 156 -30.58 17.74 18.63
N ILE A 157 -30.52 16.72 17.77
CA ILE A 157 -30.36 16.90 16.32
C ILE A 157 -31.53 17.64 15.64
N GLU A 158 -32.74 17.58 16.19
CA GLU A 158 -33.87 18.35 15.64
C GLU A 158 -33.64 19.88 15.75
N TRP A 159 -32.88 20.37 16.73
CA TRP A 159 -32.47 21.79 16.82
C TRP A 159 -31.59 22.19 15.62
N VAL A 160 -30.69 21.29 15.20
CA VAL A 160 -29.82 21.49 14.02
C VAL A 160 -30.65 21.44 12.74
N LYS A 161 -31.61 20.52 12.63
CA LYS A 161 -32.56 20.48 11.49
C LYS A 161 -33.44 21.73 11.44
N GLU A 162 -33.93 22.22 12.58
CA GLU A 162 -34.69 23.46 12.68
C GLU A 162 -33.85 24.66 12.22
N PHE A 163 -32.58 24.76 12.64
CA PHE A 163 -31.64 25.77 12.15
C PHE A 163 -31.43 25.69 10.61
N LEU A 164 -31.38 24.47 10.06
CA LEU A 164 -31.14 24.19 8.63
C LEU A 164 -32.42 24.12 7.78
N ASN A 165 -33.60 24.44 8.29
CA ASN A 165 -34.86 24.32 7.53
C ASN A 165 -35.13 25.54 6.61
N ASP A 166 -36.09 25.36 5.70
CA ASP A 166 -36.52 26.38 4.72
C ASP A 166 -37.25 27.59 5.36
N GLU A 167 -37.49 27.60 6.67
CA GLU A 167 -38.04 28.75 7.40
C GLU A 167 -36.92 29.62 8.00
N ASN A 168 -35.90 28.96 8.56
CA ASN A 168 -34.79 29.59 9.25
C ASN A 168 -33.66 29.99 8.30
N HIS A 169 -33.39 29.27 7.21
CA HIS A 169 -32.28 29.55 6.27
C HIS A 169 -30.93 29.75 7.01
N GLY A 170 -30.63 28.88 7.98
CA GLY A 170 -29.53 29.08 8.91
C GLY A 170 -28.15 28.89 8.31
N LEU A 171 -28.01 27.94 7.37
CA LEU A 171 -26.77 27.74 6.60
C LEU A 171 -26.46 29.01 5.79
N ASP A 172 -27.42 29.46 4.97
CA ASP A 172 -27.29 30.66 4.12
C ASP A 172 -26.90 31.89 4.95
N SER A 173 -27.56 32.09 6.10
CA SER A 173 -27.28 33.21 7.02
C SER A 173 -25.90 33.13 7.70
N LEU A 174 -25.35 31.92 7.89
CA LEU A 174 -24.01 31.68 8.42
C LEU A 174 -22.94 31.87 7.32
N ILE A 175 -23.21 31.41 6.10
CA ILE A 175 -22.30 31.57 4.96
C ILE A 175 -22.23 33.04 4.54
N GLU A 176 -23.34 33.77 4.44
CA GLU A 176 -23.33 35.22 4.13
C GLU A 176 -22.44 35.98 5.15
N TYR A 177 -22.53 35.61 6.43
CA TYR A 177 -21.71 36.17 7.50
C TYR A 177 -20.21 35.84 7.36
N LEU A 178 -19.88 34.58 7.08
CA LEU A 178 -18.51 34.13 6.82
C LEU A 178 -17.92 34.82 5.58
N SER A 179 -18.65 34.86 4.46
CA SER A 179 -18.24 35.55 3.24
C SER A 179 -18.01 37.05 3.48
N PHE A 180 -18.91 37.71 4.21
CA PHE A 180 -18.74 39.11 4.62
C PHE A 180 -17.42 39.32 5.40
N ARG A 181 -17.13 38.45 6.37
CA ARG A 181 -15.87 38.49 7.16
C ARG A 181 -14.62 38.22 6.31
N LEU A 182 -14.65 37.25 5.41
CA LEU A 182 -13.54 36.94 4.51
C LEU A 182 -13.23 38.09 3.55
N VAL A 183 -14.26 38.78 3.03
CA VAL A 183 -14.09 39.98 2.20
C VAL A 183 -13.49 41.15 2.99
N MET A 184 -13.75 41.25 4.30
CA MET A 184 -13.05 42.24 5.14
C MET A 184 -11.58 41.85 5.33
N MET A 185 -11.30 40.61 5.72
CA MET A 185 -9.93 40.10 5.92
C MET A 185 -9.05 40.28 4.68
N ARG A 186 -9.53 39.92 3.48
CA ARG A 186 -8.81 40.10 2.21
C ARG A 186 -8.67 41.57 1.77
N HIS A 187 -9.46 42.48 2.34
CA HIS A 187 -9.29 43.92 2.14
C HIS A 187 -8.24 44.51 3.08
N GLU A 188 -8.20 44.06 4.33
CA GLU A 188 -7.14 44.42 5.28
C GLU A 188 -5.77 43.91 4.82
N HIS A 189 -5.69 42.66 4.32
CA HIS A 189 -4.46 42.08 3.79
C HIS A 189 -3.86 42.93 2.66
N ARG A 190 -4.67 43.31 1.67
CA ARG A 190 -4.25 44.19 0.56
C ARG A 190 -3.86 45.61 0.99
N ILE A 191 -4.39 46.09 2.12
CA ILE A 191 -3.97 47.35 2.72
C ILE A 191 -2.64 47.19 3.49
N ALA A 192 -2.33 46.01 4.03
CA ALA A 192 -1.03 45.73 4.65
C ALA A 192 0.08 45.58 3.61
N GLU A 193 -0.15 44.78 2.56
CA GLU A 193 0.78 44.57 1.44
C GLU A 193 1.17 45.90 0.76
N ALA A 194 0.17 46.73 0.44
CA ALA A 194 0.40 48.05 -0.15
C ALA A 194 1.19 49.01 0.75
N LYS A 195 1.14 48.83 2.08
CA LYS A 195 1.98 49.59 3.03
C LYS A 195 3.41 49.07 3.06
N GLN A 196 3.61 47.75 3.07
CA GLN A 196 4.95 47.14 3.06
C GLN A 196 5.71 47.54 1.80
N LEU A 197 5.11 47.36 0.62
CA LEU A 197 5.71 47.77 -0.66
C LEU A 197 6.04 49.28 -0.71
N SER A 198 5.17 50.12 -0.14
CA SER A 198 5.44 51.57 -0.03
C SER A 198 6.56 51.90 0.96
N GLN A 199 6.76 51.10 2.01
CA GLN A 199 7.82 51.30 2.99
C GLN A 199 9.18 50.84 2.45
N GLU A 200 9.22 49.72 1.75
CA GLU A 200 10.41 49.23 1.02
C GLU A 200 10.86 50.24 -0.04
N THR A 201 9.93 50.75 -0.85
CA THR A 201 10.21 51.80 -1.86
C THR A 201 10.86 53.05 -1.25
N LEU A 202 10.40 53.48 -0.07
CA LEU A 202 10.97 54.63 0.64
C LEU A 202 12.36 54.31 1.23
N ASN A 203 12.54 53.11 1.79
CA ASN A 203 13.83 52.67 2.33
C ASN A 203 14.90 52.58 1.23
N SER A 204 14.59 52.00 0.07
CA SER A 204 15.49 51.97 -1.09
C SER A 204 15.84 53.36 -1.61
N SER A 205 14.92 54.32 -1.52
CA SER A 205 15.11 55.71 -1.99
C SER A 205 16.08 56.52 -1.11
N LEU A 206 16.38 56.06 0.12
CA LEU A 206 17.32 56.71 1.05
C LEU A 206 18.73 56.08 1.04
N GLY A 207 18.96 55.05 0.22
CA GLY A 207 20.22 54.29 0.18
C GLY A 207 21.31 54.82 -0.75
N LEU A 208 21.09 55.93 -1.47
CA LEU A 208 22.07 56.49 -2.42
C LEU A 208 23.02 57.50 -1.75
N PRO A 209 24.35 57.33 -1.83
CA PRO A 209 25.30 58.27 -1.24
C PRO A 209 25.35 59.59 -2.02
N ILE A 210 25.17 60.70 -1.30
CA ILE A 210 25.21 62.05 -1.88
C ILE A 210 26.67 62.42 -2.21
N CYS A 211 27.00 62.49 -3.50
CA CYS A 211 28.26 63.02 -4.00
C CYS A 211 28.25 64.56 -4.02
N SER A 212 28.67 65.17 -2.91
CA SER A 212 28.72 66.64 -2.77
C SER A 212 29.76 67.30 -3.68
N SER A 213 29.34 68.25 -4.52
CA SER A 213 30.22 69.23 -5.17
C SER A 213 29.48 70.46 -5.69
N GLY A 214 30.01 71.66 -5.39
CA GLY A 214 29.99 72.79 -6.33
C GLY A 214 28.77 73.73 -6.39
N ASN A 215 28.75 74.70 -5.47
CA ASN A 215 28.62 76.14 -5.78
C ASN A 215 27.36 76.77 -6.46
N THR A 216 26.61 77.50 -5.62
CA THR A 216 26.18 78.91 -5.78
C THR A 216 24.92 79.31 -6.61
N THR A 217 24.12 80.19 -6.00
CA THR A 217 23.13 81.13 -6.59
C THR A 217 21.98 80.58 -7.47
N ALA A 218 20.80 80.58 -6.88
CA ALA A 218 19.51 80.89 -7.53
C ALA A 218 19.48 82.37 -8.02
N PRO A 219 18.49 82.84 -8.84
CA PRO A 219 17.15 82.27 -8.97
C PRO A 219 16.44 82.33 -10.37
N HIS A 220 15.15 81.98 -10.33
CA HIS A 220 14.07 82.26 -11.30
C HIS A 220 13.85 81.35 -12.54
N VAL A 221 12.70 80.67 -12.48
CA VAL A 221 11.76 80.35 -13.58
C VAL A 221 12.25 79.52 -14.77
N ILE A 222 11.78 78.26 -14.81
CA ILE A 222 11.15 77.61 -15.97
C ILE A 222 10.09 76.62 -15.44
N SER A 223 8.97 76.46 -16.13
CA SER A 223 7.90 75.52 -15.76
C SER A 223 8.21 74.10 -16.25
N PRO A 224 7.86 73.04 -15.48
CA PRO A 224 8.00 71.67 -15.96
C PRO A 224 6.95 71.35 -17.04
N PRO A 225 7.29 70.63 -18.13
CA PRO A 225 6.35 70.23 -19.16
C PRO A 225 5.44 69.08 -18.68
N SER A 226 4.26 68.97 -19.28
CA SER A 226 3.32 67.88 -19.02
C SER A 226 3.78 66.57 -19.68
N GLY A 227 3.97 65.51 -18.90
CA GLY A 227 4.24 64.15 -19.37
C GLY A 227 3.46 63.12 -18.57
N PRO A 228 2.76 62.16 -19.20
CA PRO A 228 2.02 61.12 -18.49
C PRO A 228 2.93 59.95 -18.07
N GLY A 229 2.58 59.23 -17.01
CA GLY A 229 3.08 57.84 -16.83
C GLY A 229 3.44 57.38 -15.41
N PHE A 230 3.75 58.27 -14.46
CA PHE A 230 4.11 57.85 -13.09
C PHE A 230 2.93 58.00 -12.12
N GLN A 231 2.20 56.91 -11.90
CA GLN A 231 1.23 56.83 -10.79
C GLN A 231 1.98 56.78 -9.45
N ARG A 232 1.77 57.79 -8.60
CA ARG A 232 2.21 57.72 -7.19
C ARG A 232 1.41 56.63 -6.47
N PRO A 233 2.04 55.76 -5.66
CA PRO A 233 1.31 54.84 -4.77
C PRO A 233 0.31 55.60 -3.89
N SER A 234 -0.93 55.13 -3.85
CA SER A 234 -2.02 55.87 -3.21
C SER A 234 -2.05 55.68 -1.69
N LEU A 235 -1.59 56.70 -0.96
CA LEU A 235 -1.75 56.80 0.50
C LEU A 235 -3.24 56.84 0.93
N ASP A 236 -4.17 57.08 0.02
CA ASP A 236 -5.60 57.20 0.32
C ASP A 236 -6.37 55.87 0.46
N LEU A 237 -5.78 54.72 0.13
CA LEU A 237 -6.51 53.45 0.24
C LEU A 237 -6.91 53.14 1.70
N ALA A 238 -6.01 53.39 2.66
CA ALA A 238 -6.29 53.29 4.09
C ALA A 238 -7.13 54.47 4.63
N SER A 239 -7.12 55.61 3.94
CA SER A 239 -7.91 56.80 4.28
C SER A 239 -9.37 56.69 3.79
N SER A 240 -9.64 55.77 2.85
CA SER A 240 -10.88 55.67 2.08
C SER A 240 -12.18 55.78 2.90
N PRO A 241 -13.17 56.57 2.43
CA PRO A 241 -14.49 56.67 3.07
C PRO A 241 -15.17 55.32 3.29
N SER A 242 -14.90 54.32 2.45
CA SER A 242 -15.49 52.98 2.56
C SER A 242 -14.86 52.12 3.66
N VAL A 243 -13.60 52.35 4.03
CA VAL A 243 -12.96 51.72 5.20
C VAL A 243 -13.51 52.36 6.48
N LYS A 244 -13.49 53.70 6.55
CA LYS A 244 -14.01 54.48 7.69
C LYS A 244 -15.51 54.23 7.97
N LYS A 245 -16.31 53.88 6.95
CA LYS A 245 -17.73 53.49 7.11
C LYS A 245 -17.90 52.09 7.73
N ARG A 246 -17.01 51.13 7.44
CA ARG A 246 -17.08 49.75 7.95
C ARG A 246 -16.65 49.64 9.41
N SER A 247 -15.49 50.20 9.76
CA SER A 247 -15.02 50.31 11.16
C SER A 247 -16.06 50.97 12.08
N ARG A 248 -16.81 51.96 11.57
CA ARG A 248 -17.93 52.60 12.30
C ARG A 248 -19.18 51.71 12.41
N HIS A 249 -19.41 50.76 11.51
CA HIS A 249 -20.51 49.79 11.59
C HIS A 249 -20.15 48.69 12.61
N GLU A 250 -18.95 48.13 12.52
CA GLU A 250 -18.40 47.13 13.44
C GLU A 250 -18.42 47.60 14.90
N ALA A 251 -17.85 48.78 15.17
CA ALA A 251 -17.84 49.38 16.50
C ALA A 251 -19.23 49.75 17.03
N ARG A 252 -20.21 50.04 16.15
CA ARG A 252 -21.60 50.35 16.55
C ARG A 252 -22.43 49.11 16.90
N LEU A 253 -22.03 47.94 16.42
CA LEU A 253 -22.74 46.67 16.64
C LEU A 253 -22.00 45.72 17.60
N LYS A 254 -20.91 46.14 18.25
CA LYS A 254 -20.05 45.28 19.09
C LYS A 254 -19.53 44.03 18.34
N MET A 255 -19.12 44.21 17.08
CA MET A 255 -18.41 43.14 16.37
C MET A 255 -17.06 42.85 17.06
N GLY A 256 -16.70 41.56 17.16
CA GLY A 256 -15.40 41.12 17.66
C GLY A 256 -14.33 41.10 16.56
N ASP A 257 -13.18 40.47 16.84
CA ASP A 257 -12.10 40.33 15.85
C ASP A 257 -12.60 39.46 14.67
N PRO A 258 -12.45 39.93 13.41
CA PRO A 258 -12.87 39.14 12.26
C PRO A 258 -12.20 37.77 12.17
N LYS A 259 -11.00 37.59 12.75
CA LYS A 259 -10.28 36.31 12.82
C LYS A 259 -11.01 35.28 13.67
N ASP A 260 -11.36 35.66 14.91
CA ASP A 260 -12.09 34.79 15.82
C ASP A 260 -13.48 34.47 15.27
N ASP A 261 -14.16 35.47 14.69
CA ASP A 261 -15.44 35.29 14.02
C ASP A 261 -15.34 34.25 12.87
N ILE A 262 -14.31 34.33 12.01
CA ILE A 262 -14.07 33.33 10.94
C ILE A 262 -13.84 31.95 11.54
N HIS A 263 -12.92 31.82 12.51
CA HIS A 263 -12.59 30.53 13.12
C HIS A 263 -13.83 29.85 13.74
N VAL A 264 -14.68 30.60 14.43
CA VAL A 264 -15.90 30.06 15.04
C VAL A 264 -16.99 29.76 13.99
N CYS A 265 -17.06 30.49 12.87
CA CYS A 265 -17.92 30.11 11.75
C CYS A 265 -17.50 28.75 11.15
N ILE A 266 -16.19 28.47 11.01
CA ILE A 266 -15.71 27.16 10.56
C ILE A 266 -16.02 26.06 11.58
N LEU A 267 -15.95 26.34 12.90
CA LEU A 267 -16.41 25.38 13.92
C LEU A 267 -17.93 25.12 13.85
N CYS A 268 -18.75 26.13 13.57
CA CYS A 268 -20.19 25.95 13.32
C CYS A 268 -20.44 25.04 12.11
N LEU A 269 -19.67 25.20 11.02
CA LEU A 269 -19.75 24.34 9.85
C LEU A 269 -19.27 22.91 10.14
N ARG A 270 -18.22 22.72 10.96
CA ARG A 270 -17.80 21.39 11.46
C ARG A 270 -18.92 20.70 12.24
N ALA A 271 -19.64 21.44 13.10
CA ALA A 271 -20.77 20.90 13.85
C ALA A 271 -21.94 20.49 12.91
N ILE A 272 -22.27 21.32 11.92
CA ILE A 272 -23.28 21.00 10.89
C ILE A 272 -22.88 19.76 10.06
N MET A 273 -21.62 19.67 9.63
CA MET A 273 -21.10 18.57 8.82
C MET A 273 -20.93 17.25 9.59
N ASN A 274 -20.92 17.27 10.92
CA ASN A 274 -20.89 16.06 11.75
C ASN A 274 -22.17 15.21 11.62
N ASN A 275 -23.26 15.78 11.11
CA ASN A 275 -24.50 15.08 10.82
C ASN A 275 -24.70 14.84 9.31
N LYS A 276 -25.24 13.67 8.93
CA LYS A 276 -25.46 13.28 7.52
C LYS A 276 -26.39 14.23 6.75
N TYR A 277 -27.43 14.79 7.37
CA TYR A 277 -28.31 15.77 6.72
C TYR A 277 -27.59 17.12 6.55
N GLY A 278 -26.92 17.62 7.59
CA GLY A 278 -26.15 18.86 7.53
C GLY A 278 -25.01 18.82 6.50
N LEU A 279 -24.25 17.72 6.43
CA LEU A 279 -23.23 17.50 5.40
C LEU A 279 -23.82 17.55 3.98
N ASN A 280 -24.96 16.90 3.75
CA ASN A 280 -25.65 16.93 2.45
C ASN A 280 -26.18 18.33 2.08
N MET A 281 -26.47 19.20 3.06
CA MET A 281 -26.85 20.58 2.81
C MET A 281 -25.63 21.44 2.45
N VAL A 282 -24.50 21.25 3.14
CA VAL A 282 -23.23 21.94 2.81
C VAL A 282 -22.71 21.55 1.43
N ILE A 283 -22.75 20.25 1.07
CA ILE A 283 -22.29 19.76 -0.24
C ILE A 283 -23.09 20.38 -1.39
N LYS A 284 -24.39 20.66 -1.19
CA LYS A 284 -25.27 21.29 -2.20
C LYS A 284 -25.12 22.81 -2.28
N HIS A 285 -24.47 23.46 -1.31
CA HIS A 285 -24.37 24.91 -1.23
C HIS A 285 -22.96 25.36 -1.67
N THR A 286 -22.74 25.54 -2.98
CA THR A 286 -21.43 25.86 -3.59
C THR A 286 -20.65 26.97 -2.88
N GLU A 287 -21.31 28.08 -2.53
CA GLU A 287 -20.67 29.21 -1.84
C GLU A 287 -20.21 28.90 -0.40
N ALA A 288 -20.70 27.80 0.20
CA ALA A 288 -20.22 27.34 1.51
C ALA A 288 -18.81 26.75 1.36
N ILE A 289 -18.62 25.90 0.36
CA ILE A 289 -17.35 25.22 0.09
C ILE A 289 -16.31 26.22 -0.43
N ASN A 290 -16.72 27.15 -1.30
CA ASN A 290 -15.89 28.30 -1.68
C ASN A 290 -15.49 29.13 -0.45
N SER A 291 -16.40 29.39 0.49
CA SER A 291 -16.09 30.14 1.73
C SER A 291 -15.18 29.35 2.70
N ILE A 292 -15.31 28.03 2.78
CA ILE A 292 -14.40 27.16 3.54
C ILE A 292 -13.00 27.21 2.92
N ALA A 293 -12.87 26.99 1.60
CA ALA A 293 -11.60 27.07 0.88
C ALA A 293 -10.93 28.45 1.04
N LEU A 294 -11.68 29.54 0.86
CA LEU A 294 -11.18 30.91 1.05
C LEU A 294 -10.78 31.22 2.51
N SER A 295 -11.23 30.43 3.48
CA SER A 295 -10.80 30.54 4.89
C SER A 295 -9.40 29.98 5.16
N LEU A 296 -8.79 29.26 4.20
CA LEU A 296 -7.37 28.89 4.24
C LEU A 296 -6.45 30.11 4.32
N MET A 297 -6.89 31.27 3.81
CA MET A 297 -6.18 32.56 3.92
C MET A 297 -6.11 33.11 5.36
N HIS A 298 -6.71 32.44 6.34
CA HIS A 298 -6.69 32.86 7.73
C HIS A 298 -5.30 32.67 8.37
N LYS A 299 -4.82 33.65 9.15
CA LYS A 299 -3.45 33.62 9.70
C LYS A 299 -3.18 32.45 10.66
N SER A 300 -4.16 32.05 11.48
CA SER A 300 -3.97 30.95 12.44
C SER A 300 -3.86 29.59 11.74
N LEU A 301 -2.74 28.90 11.95
CA LEU A 301 -2.47 27.55 11.42
C LEU A 301 -3.49 26.52 11.91
N ARG A 302 -3.96 26.61 13.16
CA ARG A 302 -5.09 25.82 13.69
C ARG A 302 -6.40 26.01 12.90
N THR A 303 -6.62 27.20 12.32
CA THR A 303 -7.79 27.42 11.45
C THR A 303 -7.58 26.83 10.07
N LYS A 304 -6.35 26.92 9.52
CA LYS A 304 -6.00 26.24 8.26
C LYS A 304 -6.16 24.73 8.38
N ALA A 305 -5.65 24.13 9.46
CA ALA A 305 -5.78 22.70 9.75
C ALA A 305 -7.25 22.26 9.73
N LEU A 306 -8.11 22.94 10.49
CA LEU A 306 -9.55 22.66 10.51
C LEU A 306 -10.23 22.87 9.15
N VAL A 307 -9.84 23.88 8.37
CA VAL A 307 -10.33 24.07 7.00
C VAL A 307 -9.96 22.87 6.11
N LEU A 308 -8.71 22.39 6.22
CA LEU A 308 -8.22 21.24 5.45
C LEU A 308 -8.88 19.93 5.89
N GLU A 309 -9.14 19.71 7.18
CA GLU A 309 -9.97 18.60 7.67
C GLU A 309 -11.35 18.56 6.99
N LEU A 310 -12.04 19.70 6.91
CA LEU A 310 -13.38 19.79 6.32
C LEU A 310 -13.36 19.56 4.80
N LEU A 311 -12.38 20.13 4.10
CA LEU A 311 -12.22 19.96 2.66
C LEU A 311 -11.84 18.50 2.33
N ALA A 312 -10.97 17.87 3.11
CA ALA A 312 -10.62 16.45 2.98
C ALA A 312 -11.84 15.55 3.22
N ALA A 313 -12.66 15.83 4.24
CA ALA A 313 -13.87 15.08 4.54
C ALA A 313 -14.93 15.19 3.43
N ILE A 314 -15.06 16.35 2.78
CA ILE A 314 -15.93 16.52 1.59
C ILE A 314 -15.35 15.79 0.38
N CYS A 315 -14.02 15.87 0.16
CA CYS A 315 -13.33 15.27 -0.98
C CYS A 315 -13.53 13.74 -1.08
N LEU A 316 -13.65 13.06 0.07
CA LEU A 316 -13.91 11.61 0.17
C LEU A 316 -15.36 11.20 -0.09
N VAL A 317 -16.31 12.15 -0.22
CA VAL A 317 -17.71 11.83 -0.57
C VAL A 317 -17.82 11.61 -2.08
N SER A 318 -18.68 10.69 -2.51
CA SER A 318 -18.98 10.49 -3.95
C SER A 318 -19.45 11.80 -4.60
N GLY A 319 -18.78 12.21 -5.68
CA GLY A 319 -18.95 13.52 -6.34
C GLY A 319 -18.30 14.71 -5.62
N GLY A 320 -17.81 14.54 -4.39
CA GLY A 320 -17.18 15.60 -3.59
C GLY A 320 -15.80 16.03 -4.08
N HIS A 321 -15.06 15.14 -4.77
CA HIS A 321 -13.74 15.45 -5.33
C HIS A 321 -13.79 16.58 -6.37
N GLU A 322 -14.70 16.48 -7.35
CA GLU A 322 -14.91 17.51 -8.39
C GLU A 322 -15.24 18.87 -7.76
N ILE A 323 -16.16 18.88 -6.78
CA ILE A 323 -16.59 20.11 -6.09
C ILE A 323 -15.44 20.77 -5.32
N ILE A 324 -14.51 19.98 -4.76
CA ILE A 324 -13.30 20.50 -4.10
C ILE A 324 -12.32 21.08 -5.12
N LEU A 325 -12.15 20.45 -6.28
CA LEU A 325 -11.33 21.02 -7.36
C LEU A 325 -11.92 22.31 -7.92
N GLU A 326 -13.24 22.39 -8.12
CA GLU A 326 -13.94 23.62 -8.51
C GLU A 326 -13.77 24.73 -7.47
N ALA A 327 -13.85 24.40 -6.17
CA ALA A 327 -13.64 25.35 -5.08
C ALA A 327 -12.20 25.88 -5.03
N PHE A 328 -11.20 25.06 -5.37
CA PHE A 328 -9.82 25.52 -5.52
C PHE A 328 -9.56 26.28 -6.84
N ASP A 329 -10.30 26.01 -7.92
CA ASP A 329 -10.30 26.87 -9.12
C ASP A 329 -11.00 28.22 -8.86
N ASN A 330 -12.00 28.26 -7.98
CA ASN A 330 -12.60 29.48 -7.45
C ASN A 330 -11.59 30.25 -6.59
N PHE A 331 -10.92 29.57 -5.65
CA PHE A 331 -9.83 30.12 -4.83
C PHE A 331 -8.75 30.75 -5.70
N LYS A 332 -8.23 30.02 -6.70
CA LYS A 332 -7.26 30.51 -7.68
C LYS A 332 -7.67 31.83 -8.33
N LYS A 333 -8.90 31.90 -8.87
CA LYS A 333 -9.44 33.10 -9.53
C LYS A 333 -9.59 34.28 -8.57
N ILE A 334 -9.92 34.03 -7.31
CA ILE A 334 -10.20 35.06 -6.29
C ILE A 334 -8.93 35.56 -5.60
N CYS A 335 -7.96 34.68 -5.37
CA CYS A 335 -6.65 34.98 -4.77
C CYS A 335 -5.61 35.41 -5.83
N SER A 336 -5.92 35.24 -7.13
CA SER A 336 -5.06 35.54 -8.28
C SER A 336 -3.79 34.68 -8.37
N GLU A 337 -3.91 33.39 -8.04
CA GLU A 337 -2.80 32.43 -8.15
C GLU A 337 -2.47 32.11 -9.63
N SER A 338 -1.20 31.81 -9.93
CA SER A 338 -0.76 31.38 -11.26
C SER A 338 -1.12 29.91 -11.53
N LYS A 339 -0.98 29.06 -10.50
CA LYS A 339 -1.35 27.64 -10.44
C LYS A 339 -2.41 27.44 -9.36
N ARG A 340 -3.15 26.34 -9.41
CA ARG A 340 -4.03 25.97 -8.30
C ARG A 340 -3.16 25.48 -7.13
N PHE A 341 -3.63 25.62 -5.89
CA PHE A 341 -2.92 25.22 -4.67
C PHE A 341 -1.61 25.98 -4.38
N GLU A 342 -1.29 27.05 -5.12
CA GLU A 342 -0.02 27.78 -4.97
C GLU A 342 0.16 28.36 -3.57
N THR A 343 -0.89 28.98 -3.02
CA THR A 343 -0.92 29.52 -1.65
C THR A 343 -0.92 28.42 -0.59
N LEU A 344 -1.51 27.25 -0.88
CA LEU A 344 -1.49 26.10 0.03
C LEU A 344 -0.05 25.57 0.18
N MET A 345 0.67 25.47 -0.95
CA MET A 345 2.05 25.03 -0.97
C MET A 345 3.02 26.06 -0.36
N ASP A 346 2.79 27.36 -0.56
CA ASP A 346 3.50 28.41 0.17
C ASP A 346 3.34 28.24 1.69
N TYR A 347 2.11 28.07 2.18
CA TYR A 347 1.86 27.85 3.61
C TYR A 347 2.45 26.53 4.16
N PHE A 348 2.61 25.50 3.33
CA PHE A 348 3.22 24.23 3.72
C PHE A 348 4.75 24.30 3.77
N MET A 349 5.39 25.00 2.82
CA MET A 349 6.85 25.09 2.75
C MET A 349 7.45 26.26 3.56
N ASN A 350 6.78 27.41 3.57
CA ASN A 350 7.31 28.70 3.99
C ASN A 350 6.60 29.22 5.25
N TYR A 351 6.74 28.51 6.38
CA TYR A 351 6.17 28.91 7.67
C TYR A 351 7.17 29.70 8.54
N ASP A 352 6.67 30.70 9.27
CA ASP A 352 7.39 31.33 10.39
C ASP A 352 7.55 30.37 11.60
N VAL A 353 6.56 29.48 11.78
CA VAL A 353 6.41 28.61 12.96
C VAL A 353 5.88 27.24 12.50
N PHE A 354 6.64 26.18 12.78
CA PHE A 354 6.22 24.80 12.50
C PHE A 354 5.06 24.38 13.41
N HIS A 355 3.98 23.81 12.84
CA HIS A 355 2.76 23.48 13.57
C HIS A 355 2.23 22.11 13.13
N ILE A 356 2.53 21.07 13.93
CA ILE A 356 2.33 19.65 13.55
C ILE A 356 0.91 19.38 13.06
N GLU A 357 -0.14 19.79 13.79
CA GLU A 357 -1.56 19.60 13.39
C GLU A 357 -1.85 20.14 11.97
N PHE A 358 -1.21 21.24 11.57
CA PHE A 358 -1.42 21.84 10.25
C PHE A 358 -0.62 21.11 9.17
N MET A 359 0.62 20.71 9.45
CA MET A 359 1.42 19.92 8.52
C MET A 359 0.77 18.57 8.25
N VAL A 360 0.26 17.89 9.29
CA VAL A 360 -0.49 16.63 9.19
C VAL A 360 -1.77 16.83 8.38
N ALA A 361 -2.61 17.82 8.69
CA ALA A 361 -3.85 18.07 7.96
C ALA A 361 -3.61 18.49 6.49
N CYS A 362 -2.53 19.25 6.22
CA CYS A 362 -2.15 19.64 4.86
C CYS A 362 -1.65 18.45 4.05
N MET A 363 -0.78 17.61 4.63
CA MET A 363 -0.30 16.39 3.98
C MET A 363 -1.46 15.41 3.73
N GLN A 364 -2.32 15.19 4.73
CA GLN A 364 -3.50 14.33 4.60
C GLN A 364 -4.47 14.84 3.51
N PHE A 365 -4.69 16.16 3.40
CA PHE A 365 -5.48 16.75 2.32
C PHE A 365 -4.86 16.49 0.93
N MET A 366 -3.53 16.67 0.79
CA MET A 366 -2.82 16.38 -0.47
C MET A 366 -2.91 14.89 -0.85
N ASN A 367 -2.71 13.98 0.11
CA ASN A 367 -2.87 12.54 -0.06
C ASN A 367 -4.26 12.20 -0.60
N ILE A 368 -5.31 12.79 -0.01
CA ILE A 368 -6.70 12.55 -0.41
C ILE A 368 -6.98 13.14 -1.80
N VAL A 369 -6.68 14.42 -2.06
CA VAL A 369 -7.04 15.07 -3.33
C VAL A 369 -6.29 14.49 -4.53
N VAL A 370 -5.06 13.98 -4.34
CA VAL A 370 -4.31 13.31 -5.41
C VAL A 370 -4.71 11.83 -5.55
N HIS A 371 -4.76 11.06 -4.46
CA HIS A 371 -4.81 9.59 -4.55
C HIS A 371 -6.20 8.95 -4.46
N SER A 372 -7.25 9.68 -4.06
CA SER A 372 -8.63 9.15 -4.01
C SER A 372 -9.33 9.04 -5.37
N VAL A 373 -8.70 9.51 -6.45
CA VAL A 373 -9.25 9.57 -7.81
C VAL A 373 -9.32 8.19 -8.47
N GLU A 374 -10.45 7.89 -9.12
CA GLU A 374 -10.67 6.62 -9.83
C GLU A 374 -9.93 6.52 -11.18
N ASP A 375 -9.81 7.62 -11.94
CA ASP A 375 -8.97 7.66 -13.15
C ASP A 375 -7.48 7.84 -12.81
N MET A 376 -6.69 6.82 -13.13
CA MET A 376 -5.25 6.83 -12.90
C MET A 376 -4.52 7.91 -13.72
N ASN A 377 -5.04 8.29 -14.90
CA ASN A 377 -4.43 9.37 -15.70
C ASN A 377 -4.62 10.72 -15.01
N PHE A 378 -5.82 10.99 -14.49
CA PHE A 378 -6.10 12.19 -13.71
C PHE A 378 -5.36 12.21 -12.35
N ARG A 379 -5.19 11.05 -11.68
CA ARG A 379 -4.32 10.91 -10.50
C ARG A 379 -2.86 11.31 -10.81
N VAL A 380 -2.29 10.82 -11.91
CA VAL A 380 -0.93 11.21 -12.37
C VAL A 380 -0.87 12.70 -12.72
N HIS A 381 -1.91 13.26 -13.34
CA HIS A 381 -1.97 14.70 -13.64
C HIS A 381 -1.97 15.57 -12.37
N LEU A 382 -2.77 15.22 -11.36
CA LEU A 382 -2.83 15.94 -10.08
C LEU A 382 -1.53 15.81 -9.29
N GLN A 383 -0.93 14.62 -9.26
CA GLN A 383 0.40 14.39 -8.69
C GLN A 383 1.43 15.34 -9.31
N TYR A 384 1.46 15.42 -10.65
CA TYR A 384 2.36 16.30 -11.38
C TYR A 384 2.05 17.80 -11.18
N GLU A 385 0.81 18.20 -10.88
CA GLU A 385 0.48 19.58 -10.47
C GLU A 385 1.22 19.95 -9.17
N PHE A 386 1.22 19.07 -8.17
CA PHE A 386 1.97 19.25 -6.91
C PHE A 386 3.49 19.13 -7.09
N SER A 387 3.98 18.21 -7.93
CA SER A 387 5.41 18.17 -8.32
C SER A 387 5.87 19.50 -8.94
N ARG A 388 5.02 20.12 -9.77
CA ARG A 388 5.28 21.45 -10.36
C ARG A 388 5.12 22.62 -9.40
N LEU A 389 4.67 22.38 -8.16
CA LEU A 389 4.76 23.31 -7.03
C LEU A 389 5.96 23.01 -6.12
N GLY A 390 6.71 21.94 -6.41
CA GLY A 390 7.94 21.57 -5.71
C GLY A 390 7.73 20.61 -4.52
N LEU A 391 6.55 19.99 -4.37
CA LEU A 391 6.21 19.12 -3.23
C LEU A 391 7.29 18.07 -2.99
N ASP A 392 7.69 17.31 -4.01
CA ASP A 392 8.60 16.17 -3.90
C ASP A 392 9.97 16.58 -3.29
N ASN A 393 10.55 17.67 -3.82
CA ASN A 393 11.79 18.30 -3.34
C ASN A 393 11.71 18.84 -1.89
N TYR A 394 10.50 18.94 -1.34
CA TYR A 394 10.24 19.33 0.03
C TYR A 394 9.94 18.12 0.93
N LEU A 395 9.26 17.09 0.42
CA LEU A 395 9.07 15.82 1.11
C LEU A 395 10.39 15.10 1.37
N ASP A 396 11.36 15.13 0.44
CA ASP A 396 12.71 14.60 0.69
C ASP A 396 13.40 15.23 1.91
N LYS A 397 13.15 16.51 2.16
CA LYS A 397 13.66 17.24 3.34
C LYS A 397 12.90 16.85 4.60
N LEU A 398 11.58 16.68 4.51
CA LEU A 398 10.74 16.28 5.64
C LEU A 398 10.76 14.78 5.97
N ARG A 399 11.32 13.92 5.09
CA ARG A 399 11.41 12.45 5.26
C ARG A 399 12.05 12.01 6.59
N HIS A 400 12.89 12.88 7.16
CA HIS A 400 13.60 12.69 8.43
C HIS A 400 13.02 13.54 9.58
N THR A 401 11.73 13.90 9.52
CA THR A 401 11.04 14.62 10.61
C THR A 401 10.93 13.75 11.88
N GLU A 402 11.02 14.38 13.05
CA GLU A 402 10.86 13.72 14.37
C GLU A 402 9.40 13.41 14.71
N SER A 403 8.43 13.90 13.93
CA SER A 403 7.00 13.71 14.18
C SER A 403 6.47 12.45 13.49
N GLU A 404 6.20 11.40 14.27
CA GLU A 404 5.63 10.14 13.78
C GLU A 404 4.32 10.36 12.98
N GLU A 405 3.41 11.22 13.48
CA GLU A 405 2.13 11.54 12.82
C GLU A 405 2.32 12.14 11.43
N LEU A 406 3.31 13.03 11.27
CA LEU A 406 3.63 13.65 9.98
C LEU A 406 4.39 12.68 9.07
N GLN A 407 5.35 11.93 9.62
CA GLN A 407 6.11 10.94 8.87
C GLN A 407 5.19 9.87 8.26
N VAL A 408 4.16 9.44 9.00
CA VAL A 408 3.10 8.56 8.51
C VAL A 408 2.39 9.15 7.28
N GLN A 409 2.00 10.42 7.29
CA GLN A 409 1.35 11.04 6.13
C GLN A 409 2.30 11.22 4.94
N ILE A 410 3.59 11.46 5.18
CA ILE A 410 4.61 11.58 4.13
C ILE A 410 4.86 10.21 3.47
N SER A 411 5.08 9.15 4.25
CA SER A 411 5.20 7.78 3.70
C SER A 411 3.95 7.38 2.93
N ALA A 412 2.76 7.63 3.47
CA ALA A 412 1.49 7.32 2.79
C ALA A 412 1.27 8.09 1.47
N TYR A 413 2.00 9.19 1.22
CA TYR A 413 2.09 9.83 -0.10
C TYR A 413 3.13 9.14 -0.98
N LEU A 414 4.36 8.99 -0.50
CA LEU A 414 5.49 8.45 -1.27
C LEU A 414 5.25 7.00 -1.73
N ASP A 415 4.64 6.17 -0.88
CA ASP A 415 4.22 4.79 -1.20
C ASP A 415 3.09 4.74 -2.25
N ASN A 416 2.54 5.91 -2.63
CA ASN A 416 1.41 6.09 -3.54
C ASN A 416 1.71 6.95 -4.77
N VAL A 417 2.96 7.43 -4.90
CA VAL A 417 3.45 8.15 -6.09
C VAL A 417 3.56 7.18 -7.26
N PHE A 418 2.96 7.55 -8.39
CA PHE A 418 3.14 6.88 -9.67
C PHE A 418 4.43 7.36 -10.36
N ASP A 419 5.41 6.47 -10.51
CA ASP A 419 6.48 6.63 -11.49
C ASP A 419 6.10 5.92 -12.79
N VAL A 420 5.72 6.71 -13.80
CA VAL A 420 5.30 6.20 -15.11
C VAL A 420 6.49 5.64 -15.90
N ALA A 421 7.72 6.12 -15.67
CA ALA A 421 8.90 5.62 -16.37
C ALA A 421 9.30 4.23 -15.84
N ALA A 422 9.34 4.07 -14.51
CA ALA A 422 9.57 2.76 -13.89
C ALA A 422 8.50 1.73 -14.28
N LEU A 423 7.21 2.13 -14.30
CA LEU A 423 6.12 1.25 -14.74
C LEU A 423 6.19 0.85 -16.23
N MET A 424 6.81 1.68 -17.08
CA MET A 424 7.09 1.30 -18.47
C MET A 424 8.26 0.30 -18.56
N GLU A 425 9.36 0.52 -17.82
CA GLU A 425 10.49 -0.40 -17.75
C GLU A 425 10.08 -1.77 -17.15
N ASP A 426 9.24 -1.79 -16.11
CA ASP A 426 8.61 -3.00 -15.55
C ASP A 426 7.73 -3.72 -16.59
N SER A 427 7.05 -2.98 -17.49
CA SER A 427 6.23 -3.57 -18.55
C SER A 427 7.07 -4.16 -19.69
N GLU A 428 8.17 -3.51 -20.07
CA GLU A 428 9.09 -4.00 -21.10
C GLU A 428 9.86 -5.23 -20.60
N THR A 429 10.42 -5.17 -19.39
CA THR A 429 11.11 -6.31 -18.76
C THR A 429 10.19 -7.51 -18.52
N LYS A 430 8.93 -7.28 -18.11
CA LYS A 430 7.90 -8.32 -18.02
C LYS A 430 7.59 -8.95 -19.37
N THR A 431 7.61 -8.18 -20.46
CA THR A 431 7.36 -8.70 -21.81
C THR A 431 8.50 -9.62 -22.25
N ALA A 432 9.76 -9.18 -22.10
CA ALA A 432 10.93 -10.02 -22.38
C ALA A 432 11.00 -11.29 -21.48
N ALA A 433 10.53 -11.20 -20.23
CA ALA A 433 10.43 -12.36 -19.35
C ALA A 433 9.38 -13.37 -19.84
N LEU A 434 8.24 -12.91 -20.37
CA LEU A 434 7.23 -13.78 -20.98
C LEU A 434 7.72 -14.44 -22.28
N GLU A 435 8.50 -13.73 -23.09
CA GLU A 435 9.16 -14.29 -24.27
C GLU A 435 10.14 -15.43 -23.87
N LYS A 436 10.98 -15.22 -22.86
CA LYS A 436 11.88 -16.29 -22.36
C LYS A 436 11.12 -17.44 -21.68
N VAL A 437 9.93 -17.22 -21.11
CA VAL A 437 9.06 -18.31 -20.66
C VAL A 437 8.56 -19.13 -21.84
N ALA A 438 8.05 -18.50 -22.90
CA ALA A 438 7.60 -19.20 -24.09
C ALA A 438 8.72 -20.00 -24.77
N GLU A 439 9.93 -19.44 -24.88
CA GLU A 439 11.12 -20.17 -25.35
C GLU A 439 11.42 -21.42 -24.51
N LEU A 440 11.26 -21.36 -23.18
CA LEU A 440 11.49 -22.50 -22.29
C LEU A 440 10.36 -23.55 -22.37
N GLU A 441 9.12 -23.12 -22.60
CA GLU A 441 7.99 -24.01 -22.85
C GLU A 441 8.18 -24.78 -24.18
N ASP A 442 8.65 -24.10 -25.24
CA ASP A 442 9.05 -24.72 -26.51
C ASP A 442 10.26 -25.65 -26.33
N GLU A 443 11.34 -25.22 -25.66
CA GLU A 443 12.51 -26.08 -25.38
C GLU A 443 12.11 -27.36 -24.63
N LEU A 444 11.21 -27.25 -23.65
CA LEU A 444 10.66 -28.36 -22.87
C LEU A 444 9.76 -29.27 -23.73
N GLY A 445 8.92 -28.71 -24.60
CA GLY A 445 8.11 -29.46 -25.55
C GLY A 445 8.96 -30.32 -26.48
N HIS A 446 9.98 -29.73 -27.10
CA HIS A 446 10.95 -30.47 -27.93
C HIS A 446 11.77 -31.49 -27.12
N ALA A 447 12.07 -31.22 -25.84
CA ALA A 447 12.74 -32.18 -24.97
C ALA A 447 11.84 -33.40 -24.66
N HIS A 448 10.54 -33.16 -24.43
CA HIS A 448 9.56 -34.21 -24.21
C HIS A 448 9.35 -35.07 -25.46
N GLU A 449 9.20 -34.46 -26.64
CA GLU A 449 9.06 -35.20 -27.92
C GLU A 449 10.26 -36.12 -28.17
N ARG A 450 11.49 -35.60 -28.05
CA ARG A 450 12.73 -36.41 -28.16
C ARG A 450 12.78 -37.55 -27.15
N LEU A 451 12.29 -37.34 -25.92
CA LEU A 451 12.23 -38.38 -24.90
C LEU A 451 11.24 -39.47 -25.28
N THR A 452 10.03 -39.11 -25.74
CA THR A 452 9.03 -40.10 -26.19
C THR A 452 9.48 -40.88 -27.43
N GLU A 453 10.25 -40.28 -28.33
CA GLU A 453 10.82 -40.97 -29.48
C GLU A 453 11.93 -41.96 -29.06
N LEU A 454 12.80 -41.58 -28.12
CA LEU A 454 13.81 -42.47 -27.54
C LEU A 454 13.17 -43.63 -26.76
N GLU A 455 12.06 -43.40 -26.05
CA GLU A 455 11.27 -44.46 -25.42
C GLU A 455 10.69 -45.41 -26.48
N ARG A 456 10.15 -44.88 -27.58
CA ARG A 456 9.62 -45.67 -28.71
C ARG A 456 10.70 -46.51 -29.40
N GLU A 457 11.89 -45.95 -29.62
CA GLU A 457 13.04 -46.67 -30.18
C GLU A 457 13.55 -47.76 -29.23
N SER A 458 13.65 -47.46 -27.93
CA SER A 458 14.08 -48.43 -26.90
C SER A 458 13.10 -49.61 -26.80
N LEU A 459 11.79 -49.34 -26.82
CA LEU A 459 10.75 -50.37 -26.86
C LEU A 459 10.82 -51.24 -28.14
N ALA A 460 11.11 -50.64 -29.30
CA ALA A 460 11.32 -51.41 -30.53
C ALA A 460 12.55 -52.33 -30.43
N GLN A 461 13.69 -51.81 -29.95
CA GLN A 461 14.91 -52.59 -29.76
C GLN A 461 14.73 -53.74 -28.75
N LEU A 462 13.94 -53.53 -27.69
CA LEU A 462 13.59 -54.60 -26.74
C LEU A 462 12.77 -55.71 -27.40
N ASN A 463 11.77 -55.37 -28.23
CA ASN A 463 10.98 -56.35 -28.98
C ASN A 463 11.83 -57.14 -30.00
N ASP A 464 12.73 -56.46 -30.72
CA ASP A 464 13.65 -57.11 -31.67
C ASP A 464 14.61 -58.07 -30.96
N LEU A 465 15.14 -57.67 -29.80
CA LEU A 465 15.99 -58.53 -28.96
C LEU A 465 15.24 -59.71 -28.36
N GLU A 466 14.00 -59.54 -27.91
CA GLU A 466 13.16 -60.65 -27.42
C GLU A 466 12.83 -61.63 -28.56
N SER A 467 12.50 -61.12 -29.74
CA SER A 467 12.26 -61.92 -30.96
C SER A 467 13.51 -62.73 -31.36
N ALA A 468 14.67 -62.09 -31.45
CA ALA A 468 15.94 -62.75 -31.78
C ALA A 468 16.35 -63.80 -30.72
N LEU A 469 16.11 -63.50 -29.44
CA LEU A 469 16.36 -64.43 -28.33
C LEU A 469 15.36 -65.61 -28.34
N GLY A 470 14.12 -65.38 -28.78
CA GLY A 470 13.13 -66.42 -29.07
C GLY A 470 13.56 -67.34 -30.21
N ALA A 471 14.03 -66.76 -31.33
CA ALA A 471 14.57 -67.53 -32.47
C ALA A 471 15.80 -68.36 -32.08
N ALA A 472 16.78 -67.77 -31.37
CA ALA A 472 17.96 -68.48 -30.89
C ALA A 472 17.63 -69.61 -29.88
N ARG A 473 16.55 -69.47 -29.08
CA ARG A 473 16.02 -70.56 -28.26
C ARG A 473 15.43 -71.69 -29.12
N ALA A 474 14.67 -71.36 -30.17
CA ALA A 474 14.11 -72.33 -31.09
C ALA A 474 15.20 -73.11 -31.85
N GLU A 475 16.19 -72.41 -32.42
CA GLU A 475 17.36 -73.03 -33.08
C GLU A 475 18.13 -73.96 -32.13
N ARG A 476 18.36 -73.53 -30.88
CA ARG A 476 18.97 -74.36 -29.84
C ARG A 476 18.16 -75.64 -29.59
N ASP A 477 16.84 -75.52 -29.51
CA ASP A 477 15.96 -76.65 -29.18
C ASP A 477 15.74 -77.59 -30.37
N GLU A 478 15.80 -77.09 -31.60
CA GLU A 478 15.89 -77.89 -32.83
C GLU A 478 17.24 -78.61 -32.92
N ALA A 479 18.37 -77.91 -32.72
CA ALA A 479 19.70 -78.52 -32.69
C ALA A 479 19.80 -79.59 -31.58
N ALA A 480 19.17 -79.38 -30.42
CA ALA A 480 19.08 -80.36 -29.35
C ALA A 480 18.15 -81.54 -29.67
N GLN A 481 17.19 -81.40 -30.59
CA GLN A 481 16.39 -82.52 -31.11
C GLN A 481 17.19 -83.31 -32.15
N CYS A 482 17.77 -82.64 -33.15
CA CYS A 482 18.63 -83.25 -34.18
C CYS A 482 19.82 -83.99 -33.56
N LYS A 483 20.45 -83.41 -32.52
CA LYS A 483 21.50 -84.09 -31.76
C LYS A 483 20.99 -85.39 -31.11
N ARG A 484 19.83 -85.38 -30.45
CA ARG A 484 19.26 -86.58 -29.81
C ARG A 484 18.94 -87.68 -30.83
N ALA A 485 18.33 -87.31 -31.96
CA ALA A 485 18.07 -88.24 -33.06
C ALA A 485 19.36 -88.88 -33.59
N PHE A 486 20.43 -88.09 -33.77
CA PHE A 486 21.73 -88.61 -34.20
C PHE A 486 22.41 -89.47 -33.12
N GLU A 487 22.28 -89.14 -31.83
CA GLU A 487 22.77 -89.99 -30.73
C GLU A 487 22.01 -91.33 -30.66
N GLU A 488 20.71 -91.35 -30.95
CA GLU A 488 19.88 -92.56 -31.06
C GLU A 488 20.22 -93.41 -32.30
N GLU A 489 20.48 -92.76 -33.44
CA GLU A 489 20.95 -93.42 -34.67
C GLU A 489 22.34 -94.03 -34.47
N VAL A 490 23.30 -93.28 -33.93
CA VAL A 490 24.65 -93.76 -33.61
C VAL A 490 24.62 -94.87 -32.56
N ALA A 491 23.74 -94.81 -31.55
CA ALA A 491 23.55 -95.90 -30.61
C ALA A 491 23.01 -97.17 -31.29
N THR A 492 22.16 -97.01 -32.30
CA THR A 492 21.60 -98.12 -33.08
C THR A 492 22.62 -98.71 -34.05
N LEU A 493 23.38 -97.89 -34.79
CA LEU A 493 24.48 -98.34 -35.64
C LEU A 493 25.58 -99.04 -34.82
N ARG A 494 25.92 -98.53 -33.63
CA ARG A 494 26.86 -99.22 -32.71
C ARG A 494 26.36 -100.59 -32.25
N ARG A 495 25.05 -100.77 -32.10
CA ARG A 495 24.43 -102.06 -31.79
C ARG A 495 24.62 -103.03 -32.96
N VAL A 496 24.23 -102.62 -34.17
CA VAL A 496 24.36 -103.43 -35.41
C VAL A 496 25.82 -103.77 -35.73
N VAL A 497 26.75 -102.81 -35.58
CA VAL A 497 28.20 -103.07 -35.79
C VAL A 497 28.73 -104.07 -34.76
N LYS A 498 28.30 -103.99 -33.50
CA LYS A 498 28.70 -104.96 -32.46
C LYS A 498 28.14 -106.36 -32.76
N GLU A 499 26.89 -106.45 -33.20
CA GLU A 499 26.24 -107.72 -33.61
C GLU A 499 26.96 -108.33 -34.82
N SER A 500 27.23 -107.54 -35.86
CA SER A 500 27.95 -107.99 -37.06
C SER A 500 29.43 -108.35 -36.77
N GLN A 501 30.10 -107.63 -35.88
CA GLN A 501 31.46 -107.98 -35.45
C GLN A 501 31.47 -109.28 -34.64
N GLN A 502 30.45 -109.52 -33.80
CA GLN A 502 30.28 -110.77 -33.06
C GLN A 502 29.96 -111.95 -33.99
N GLU A 503 29.12 -111.74 -35.02
CA GLU A 503 28.87 -112.72 -36.09
C GLU A 503 30.17 -113.05 -36.85
N SER A 504 30.93 -112.01 -37.26
CA SER A 504 32.19 -112.18 -37.96
C SER A 504 33.24 -112.91 -37.11
N GLN A 505 33.32 -112.64 -35.81
CA GLN A 505 34.21 -113.35 -34.89
C GLN A 505 33.82 -114.82 -34.71
N CYS A 506 32.52 -115.11 -34.58
CA CYS A 506 32.00 -116.48 -34.55
C CYS A 506 32.37 -117.22 -35.86
N ARG A 507 32.14 -116.59 -37.01
CA ARG A 507 32.48 -117.12 -38.33
C ARG A 507 33.99 -117.30 -38.55
N GLN A 508 34.82 -116.44 -37.97
CA GLN A 508 36.28 -116.52 -38.06
C GLN A 508 36.85 -117.64 -37.17
N SER A 509 36.32 -117.81 -35.95
CA SER A 509 36.65 -118.94 -35.08
C SER A 509 36.34 -120.29 -35.74
N MET A 510 35.18 -120.41 -36.41
CA MET A 510 34.78 -121.57 -37.22
C MET A 510 35.66 -121.82 -38.47
N LEU A 511 36.58 -120.91 -38.81
CA LEU A 511 37.52 -121.04 -39.92
C LEU A 511 38.95 -121.32 -39.43
N GLU A 512 39.39 -120.71 -38.33
CA GLU A 512 40.69 -121.03 -37.71
C GLU A 512 40.75 -122.48 -37.23
N GLU A 513 39.65 -122.99 -36.64
CA GLU A 513 39.51 -124.40 -36.26
C GLU A 513 39.79 -125.36 -37.44
N LYS A 514 39.25 -125.05 -38.63
CA LYS A 514 39.47 -125.83 -39.86
C LYS A 514 40.87 -125.68 -40.45
N ILE A 515 41.53 -124.54 -40.26
CA ILE A 515 42.90 -124.33 -40.74
C ILE A 515 43.89 -125.10 -39.87
N GLN A 516 43.66 -125.18 -38.55
CA GLN A 516 44.57 -125.83 -37.61
C GLN A 516 44.61 -127.37 -37.75
N GLU A 517 43.56 -127.99 -38.29
CA GLU A 517 43.50 -129.45 -38.51
C GLU A 517 44.35 -129.94 -39.71
N LEU A 518 44.55 -129.10 -40.73
CA LEU A 518 45.10 -129.50 -42.04
C LEU A 518 46.65 -129.48 -42.17
N ALA A 519 47.39 -129.07 -41.14
CA ALA A 519 48.81 -128.72 -41.25
C ALA A 519 49.76 -129.70 -40.52
N ARG A 520 49.97 -130.92 -41.06
CA ARG A 520 51.02 -131.87 -40.60
C ARG A 520 51.94 -132.34 -41.75
N THR A 521 53.22 -132.51 -41.39
CA THR A 521 54.32 -133.24 -42.09
C THR A 521 54.76 -132.81 -43.50
N LEU A 522 55.81 -131.96 -43.59
CA LEU A 522 56.97 -132.07 -44.52
C LEU A 522 57.98 -130.90 -44.30
N PRO A 523 59.32 -131.13 -44.34
CA PRO A 523 60.35 -130.07 -44.31
C PRO A 523 61.23 -130.01 -45.59
N ARG A 524 61.89 -128.86 -45.92
CA ARG A 524 63.26 -128.75 -46.51
C ARG A 524 63.76 -127.30 -46.83
N ASP A 525 65.04 -127.03 -46.50
CA ASP A 525 66.08 -126.09 -47.01
C ASP A 525 65.84 -124.62 -47.49
N SER A 526 66.45 -123.68 -46.74
CA SER A 526 67.53 -122.73 -47.14
C SER A 526 67.42 -121.70 -48.30
N SER A 527 67.53 -120.40 -47.98
CA SER A 527 68.58 -119.47 -48.50
C SER A 527 68.43 -118.02 -47.91
N SER A 528 69.24 -117.04 -48.37
CA SER A 528 69.78 -115.94 -47.55
C SER A 528 69.30 -114.49 -47.81
N SER A 529 69.40 -113.68 -46.74
CA SER A 529 69.87 -112.27 -46.69
C SER A 529 69.08 -111.06 -47.26
N THR A 530 68.77 -110.14 -46.33
CA THR A 530 68.91 -108.65 -46.35
C THR A 530 67.99 -107.70 -47.15
N SER A 531 67.33 -106.82 -46.36
CA SER A 531 67.09 -105.37 -46.55
C SER A 531 66.28 -104.82 -47.74
N SER A 532 64.98 -104.67 -47.49
CA SER A 532 64.25 -103.38 -47.49
C SER A 532 64.44 -102.34 -48.61
N GLY A 533 63.43 -102.26 -49.50
CA GLY A 533 62.78 -100.99 -49.84
C GLY A 533 62.90 -100.46 -51.28
N VAL A 534 61.80 -100.56 -52.05
CA VAL A 534 61.30 -99.51 -52.98
C VAL A 534 59.84 -99.80 -53.41
N SER A 535 59.09 -98.72 -53.70
CA SER A 535 58.09 -98.47 -54.79
C SER A 535 57.13 -99.55 -55.34
N SER A 536 55.99 -99.22 -55.99
CA SER A 536 55.12 -98.01 -56.06
C SER A 536 53.92 -98.30 -57.00
N CYS A 537 52.79 -97.58 -56.84
CA CYS A 537 51.72 -97.35 -57.85
C CYS A 537 51.07 -98.60 -58.52
N SER A 538 50.17 -98.57 -59.51
CA SER A 538 49.47 -97.47 -60.22
C SER A 538 47.98 -97.82 -60.45
N SER A 539 47.29 -97.19 -61.42
CA SER A 539 45.96 -96.61 -61.16
C SER A 539 45.02 -96.42 -62.37
N SER A 540 43.72 -96.24 -62.09
CA SER A 540 42.64 -95.86 -63.02
C SER A 540 41.56 -95.06 -62.24
N SER A 541 41.11 -93.83 -62.58
CA SER A 541 40.80 -93.09 -63.82
C SER A 541 39.28 -92.97 -64.03
N SER A 542 38.71 -91.94 -64.66
CA SER A 542 39.23 -90.69 -65.28
C SER A 542 38.16 -89.57 -65.11
N SER A 543 38.34 -88.28 -65.40
CA SER A 543 39.46 -87.39 -65.82
C SER A 543 39.08 -85.96 -65.30
N THR A 544 39.35 -84.74 -65.81
CA THR A 544 39.99 -84.01 -66.94
C THR A 544 40.03 -82.53 -66.47
N SER A 545 40.76 -81.51 -66.95
CA SER A 545 41.96 -81.27 -67.80
C SER A 545 42.16 -79.72 -67.82
N VAL A 546 43.23 -79.05 -68.28
CA VAL A 546 44.38 -79.45 -69.12
C VAL A 546 45.71 -78.98 -68.46
N SER A 547 46.59 -78.23 -69.15
CA SER A 547 47.99 -77.87 -68.78
C SER A 547 48.54 -76.82 -69.79
N PRO A 548 49.86 -76.52 -69.94
CA PRO A 548 50.95 -76.10 -69.02
C PRO A 548 51.72 -74.86 -69.64
N PRO A 549 53.08 -74.68 -69.70
CA PRO A 549 54.28 -74.93 -68.83
C PRO A 549 55.14 -73.60 -68.63
N PRO A 550 56.49 -73.56 -68.47
CA PRO A 550 57.39 -74.02 -67.36
C PRO A 550 58.22 -72.85 -66.68
N PRO A 551 59.56 -72.87 -66.40
CA PRO A 551 60.11 -72.75 -65.02
C PRO A 551 61.29 -71.71 -64.88
N PRO A 552 62.31 -71.81 -63.98
CA PRO A 552 62.48 -72.43 -62.65
C PRO A 552 63.03 -71.46 -61.55
N ALA A 553 63.44 -72.02 -60.39
CA ALA A 553 64.52 -71.55 -59.45
C ALA A 553 64.16 -70.84 -58.10
N PRO A 554 65.04 -70.87 -57.07
CA PRO A 554 64.72 -70.55 -55.65
C PRO A 554 65.75 -69.57 -54.98
N PRO A 555 65.89 -69.41 -53.64
CA PRO A 555 64.94 -69.47 -52.49
C PRO A 555 65.04 -68.25 -51.50
N ILE A 556 64.25 -68.30 -50.40
CA ILE A 556 64.34 -67.52 -49.14
C ILE A 556 64.08 -65.98 -49.24
N PRO A 557 63.91 -65.28 -48.11
CA PRO A 557 62.62 -64.93 -47.52
C PRO A 557 62.16 -63.50 -47.85
N ILE A 558 60.86 -63.19 -47.65
CA ILE A 558 60.42 -61.89 -47.10
C ILE A 558 58.93 -61.90 -46.69
N ILE A 559 58.69 -61.39 -45.47
CA ILE A 559 57.54 -60.63 -44.94
C ILE A 559 56.12 -60.97 -45.45
N SER A 560 55.28 -61.45 -44.53
CA SER A 560 53.82 -61.52 -44.66
C SER A 560 53.16 -60.15 -44.82
N PRO A 561 52.11 -59.99 -45.67
CA PRO A 561 51.35 -58.74 -45.73
C PRO A 561 50.62 -58.45 -44.41
N PRO A 562 50.43 -57.18 -44.03
CA PRO A 562 49.68 -56.81 -42.83
C PRO A 562 48.17 -57.10 -42.97
N PRO A 563 47.44 -57.26 -41.85
CA PRO A 563 45.98 -57.36 -41.90
C PRO A 563 45.33 -56.05 -42.40
N PRO A 564 44.10 -56.11 -42.94
CA PRO A 564 43.31 -54.90 -43.18
C PRO A 564 43.14 -54.11 -41.87
N PRO A 565 43.07 -52.77 -41.92
CA PRO A 565 42.92 -51.96 -40.72
C PRO A 565 41.58 -52.27 -40.03
N PRO A 566 41.52 -52.24 -38.69
CA PRO A 566 40.24 -52.33 -37.99
C PRO A 566 39.36 -51.13 -38.36
N PRO A 567 38.01 -51.25 -38.25
CA PRO A 567 37.15 -50.08 -38.34
C PRO A 567 37.61 -49.02 -37.32
N PRO A 568 37.46 -47.72 -37.64
CA PRO A 568 37.80 -46.67 -36.68
C PRO A 568 37.00 -46.91 -35.40
N ARG A 569 37.68 -46.92 -34.26
CA ARG A 569 36.99 -46.86 -32.97
C ARG A 569 36.10 -45.61 -32.99
N PRO A 570 34.89 -45.64 -32.41
CA PRO A 570 34.19 -44.40 -32.13
C PRO A 570 35.15 -43.49 -31.33
N PRO A 571 35.10 -42.16 -31.50
CA PRO A 571 35.87 -41.27 -30.65
C PRO A 571 35.55 -41.60 -29.19
N PRO A 572 36.50 -41.46 -28.26
CA PRO A 572 36.14 -41.49 -26.84
C PRO A 572 34.99 -40.49 -26.64
N PRO A 573 34.00 -40.79 -25.78
CA PRO A 573 33.00 -39.80 -25.46
C PRO A 573 33.72 -38.52 -25.04
N PRO A 574 33.22 -37.33 -25.41
CA PRO A 574 33.81 -36.09 -24.92
C PRO A 574 33.90 -36.19 -23.40
N PRO A 575 34.98 -35.69 -22.76
CA PRO A 575 35.02 -35.65 -21.31
C PRO A 575 33.73 -35.00 -20.83
N PRO A 576 33.07 -35.55 -19.79
CA PRO A 576 31.84 -34.95 -19.29
C PRO A 576 32.11 -33.46 -19.07
N PRO A 577 31.18 -32.56 -19.45
CA PRO A 577 31.39 -31.13 -19.25
C PRO A 577 31.81 -30.93 -17.80
N PRO A 578 32.84 -30.09 -17.53
CA PRO A 578 33.28 -29.87 -16.17
C PRO A 578 32.04 -29.52 -15.34
N PRO A 579 31.83 -30.16 -14.17
CA PRO A 579 30.62 -29.94 -13.40
C PRO A 579 30.44 -28.43 -13.24
N PRO A 580 29.22 -27.89 -13.44
CA PRO A 580 29.01 -26.45 -13.43
C PRO A 580 29.65 -25.90 -12.16
N PRO A 581 30.44 -24.81 -12.24
CA PRO A 581 31.18 -24.30 -11.10
C PRO A 581 30.19 -24.18 -9.94
N PRO A 582 30.51 -24.77 -8.76
CA PRO A 582 29.55 -24.88 -7.67
C PRO A 582 28.97 -23.47 -7.42
N PRO A 583 27.63 -23.33 -7.33
CA PRO A 583 27.00 -22.02 -7.27
C PRO A 583 27.71 -21.20 -6.20
N PRO A 584 28.13 -19.95 -6.51
CA PRO A 584 29.02 -19.18 -5.66
C PRO A 584 28.44 -19.20 -4.25
N PRO A 585 29.22 -19.68 -3.24
CA PRO A 585 28.66 -20.15 -1.99
C PRO A 585 27.77 -19.06 -1.43
N THR A 586 26.47 -19.35 -1.30
CA THR A 586 25.45 -18.40 -0.84
C THR A 586 26.03 -17.70 0.38
N PRO A 587 26.18 -16.36 0.37
CA PRO A 587 26.90 -15.67 1.43
C PRO A 587 26.27 -16.11 2.75
N PRO A 588 27.07 -16.56 3.73
CA PRO A 588 26.54 -17.16 4.94
C PRO A 588 25.52 -16.19 5.53
N PRO A 589 24.33 -16.66 5.94
CA PRO A 589 23.29 -15.77 6.44
C PRO A 589 23.91 -14.87 7.51
N PRO A 590 23.71 -13.55 7.43
CA PRO A 590 24.43 -12.60 8.27
C PRO A 590 24.29 -13.05 9.71
N PRO A 591 25.40 -13.12 10.48
CA PRO A 591 25.37 -13.68 11.83
C PRO A 591 24.27 -12.95 12.61
N PRO A 592 23.42 -13.69 13.36
CA PRO A 592 22.31 -13.07 14.08
C PRO A 592 22.88 -11.91 14.90
N PRO A 593 22.30 -10.70 14.79
CA PRO A 593 22.93 -9.50 15.32
C PRO A 593 23.26 -9.72 16.78
N PHE A 594 24.53 -9.50 17.14
CA PHE A 594 24.99 -9.69 18.51
C PHE A 594 24.01 -8.99 19.45
N PRO A 595 23.51 -9.67 20.51
CA PRO A 595 22.64 -9.02 21.47
C PRO A 595 23.37 -7.76 21.96
N PRO A 596 22.70 -6.59 21.97
CA PRO A 596 23.37 -5.33 22.29
C PRO A 596 24.07 -5.48 23.65
N PRO A 597 25.29 -4.93 23.81
CA PRO A 597 26.00 -5.03 25.07
C PRO A 597 25.08 -4.51 26.18
N PRO A 598 25.02 -5.20 27.34
CA PRO A 598 24.11 -4.80 28.41
C PRO A 598 24.36 -3.32 28.74
N PRO A 599 23.29 -2.50 28.85
CA PRO A 599 23.46 -1.07 29.05
C PRO A 599 24.32 -0.83 30.30
N PRO A 600 25.24 0.16 30.26
CA PRO A 600 26.06 0.47 31.43
C PRO A 600 25.14 0.73 32.63
N PRO A 601 25.49 0.22 33.83
CA PRO A 601 24.61 0.34 34.99
C PRO A 601 24.28 1.81 35.21
N LEU A 602 22.98 2.12 35.22
CA LEU A 602 22.48 3.48 35.36
C LEU A 602 23.12 4.13 36.61
N PRO A 603 23.62 5.37 36.51
CA PRO A 603 24.10 6.08 37.68
C PRO A 603 22.96 6.16 38.72
N PRO A 604 23.26 6.02 40.02
CA PRO A 604 22.23 6.07 41.04
C PRO A 604 21.44 7.38 40.93
N PRO A 605 20.10 7.34 41.04
CA PRO A 605 19.29 8.53 40.87
C PRO A 605 19.71 9.62 41.87
N PRO A 606 19.71 10.90 41.48
CA PRO A 606 20.04 11.99 42.39
C PRO A 606 19.09 11.97 43.59
N PRO A 607 19.55 12.35 44.80
CA PRO A 607 18.70 12.39 45.98
C PRO A 607 17.49 13.31 45.71
N PRO A 608 16.27 12.93 46.16
CA PRO A 608 15.08 13.71 45.88
C PRO A 608 15.21 15.12 46.47
N PRO A 609 14.71 16.16 45.78
CA PRO A 609 14.73 17.52 46.29
C PRO A 609 13.94 17.62 47.60
N PRO A 610 14.32 18.53 48.51
CA PRO A 610 13.58 18.73 49.76
C PRO A 610 12.13 19.13 49.47
N PRO A 611 11.16 18.65 50.26
CA PRO A 611 9.75 18.91 50.02
C PRO A 611 9.44 20.41 50.07
N PRO A 612 8.61 20.94 49.15
CA PRO A 612 8.24 22.35 49.14
C PRO A 612 7.43 22.71 50.40
N PRO A 613 7.47 23.98 50.85
CA PRO A 613 6.66 24.44 51.98
C PRO A 613 5.16 24.30 51.68
N PRO A 614 4.31 24.04 52.69
CA PRO A 614 2.88 23.80 52.49
C PRO A 614 2.18 25.06 51.93
N PRO A 615 1.26 24.89 50.96
CA PRO A 615 0.53 26.01 50.36
C PRO A 615 -0.49 26.62 51.33
N PRO A 616 -0.89 27.90 51.14
CA PRO A 616 -1.98 28.51 51.89
C PRO A 616 -3.32 27.79 51.61
N PRO A 617 -4.30 27.87 52.53
CA PRO A 617 -5.59 27.18 52.38
C PRO A 617 -6.36 27.66 51.14
N PRO A 618 -7.00 26.75 50.38
CA PRO A 618 -7.65 27.08 49.13
C PRO A 618 -8.97 27.84 49.32
N SER A 619 -9.27 28.75 48.40
CA SER A 619 -10.62 29.28 48.16
C SER A 619 -11.56 28.17 47.64
N PRO A 620 -12.88 28.30 47.81
CA PRO A 620 -13.83 27.30 47.34
C PRO A 620 -13.76 27.14 45.81
N PRO A 621 -13.79 25.90 45.28
CA PRO A 621 -13.59 25.65 43.86
C PRO A 621 -14.82 26.06 43.01
N PRO A 622 -14.62 26.48 41.75
CA PRO A 622 -15.71 26.55 40.78
C PRO A 622 -16.28 25.16 40.49
N PRO A 623 -17.53 25.04 40.00
CA PRO A 623 -18.13 23.75 39.66
C PRO A 623 -17.33 23.02 38.56
N PRO A 624 -17.23 21.68 38.60
CA PRO A 624 -16.42 20.92 37.67
C PRO A 624 -17.00 20.95 36.24
N PRO A 625 -16.15 21.02 35.19
CA PRO A 625 -16.59 20.80 33.82
C PRO A 625 -17.01 19.33 33.60
N PRO A 626 -17.95 19.04 32.68
CA PRO A 626 -18.37 17.68 32.38
C PRO A 626 -17.23 16.86 31.71
N PRO A 627 -17.15 15.54 31.97
CA PRO A 627 -16.01 14.72 31.58
C PRO A 627 -16.07 14.25 30.12
N PHE A 628 -15.75 15.14 29.17
CA PHE A 628 -15.63 14.81 27.73
C PHE A 628 -14.36 15.38 27.08
N PHE A 629 -13.20 14.90 27.54
CA PHE A 629 -11.89 15.17 26.92
C PHE A 629 -11.16 13.87 26.56
N PHE A 630 -11.69 13.11 25.59
CA PHE A 630 -10.97 12.01 24.91
C PHE A 630 -11.64 11.50 23.61
N PHE A 631 -12.19 12.37 22.76
CA PHE A 631 -12.83 11.95 21.49
C PHE A 631 -12.73 12.99 20.34
N PHE A 632 -11.51 13.25 19.85
CA PHE A 632 -11.29 13.98 18.59
C PHE A 632 -10.17 13.33 17.75
N PHE A 633 -10.42 12.12 17.24
CA PHE A 633 -9.57 11.47 16.23
C PHE A 633 -10.35 10.49 15.31
N PHE A 634 -11.66 10.68 15.18
CA PHE A 634 -12.56 9.80 14.40
C PHE A 634 -13.56 10.60 13.56
N LEU A 635 -13.06 11.44 12.65
CA LEU A 635 -13.85 12.05 11.57
C LEU A 635 -13.74 11.21 10.28
N GLY A 636 -13.90 9.89 10.39
CA GLY A 636 -13.52 8.93 9.35
C GLY A 636 -14.35 7.66 9.31
N PHE A 637 -15.66 7.74 9.58
CA PHE A 637 -16.58 6.60 9.41
C PHE A 637 -18.06 7.03 9.21
N ILE A 638 -18.34 7.89 8.21
CA ILE A 638 -19.71 8.18 7.73
C ILE A 638 -19.81 8.10 6.19
N ILE A 639 -19.30 7.01 5.60
CA ILE A 639 -19.78 6.51 4.29
C ILE A 639 -19.92 4.99 4.36
N THR A 640 -21.04 4.52 4.89
CA THR A 640 -21.64 3.19 4.62
C THR A 640 -23.13 3.27 4.94
#